data_AF-A0A937A223-F1
#
_entry.id   AF-A0A937A223-F1
#
_cell.length_a   1.000
_cell.length_b   1.000
_cell.length_c   1.000
_cell.angle_alpha   90.00
_cell.angle_beta   90.00
_cell.angle_gamma   90.00
#
_symmetry.space_group_name_H-M   'P 1'
#
loop_
_entity.id
_entity.type
_entity.pdbx_description
1 polymer ?
#
loop_
_entity_poly.entity_id
_entity_poly.type
_entity_poly.pdbx_seq_one_letter_code
_entity_poly.pdbx_strand_id
1 'polypeptide(L)' 'MIRWLIVIFLLLLIFQGLHRWLEKIGLGRLPGDFRFRLFGREFFLPVASSVLLSLIALGISKVV' A
#
# COMPACT_ATOMS: atom_id res chain seq x y z
N MET A 1 -4.56 -5.57 -28.79
CA MET A 1 -3.34 -5.39 -27.99
C MET A 1 -3.29 -4.04 -27.29
N ILE A 2 -3.55 -2.92 -27.98
CA ILE A 2 -3.54 -1.57 -27.39
C ILE A 2 -4.51 -1.38 -26.20
N ARG A 3 -5.68 -2.04 -26.21
CA ARG A 3 -6.68 -1.99 -25.13
C ARG A 3 -6.07 -2.38 -23.77
N TRP A 4 -5.28 -3.45 -23.73
CA TRP A 4 -4.63 -3.93 -22.51
C TRP A 4 -3.54 -2.97 -22.03
N LEU A 5 -2.80 -2.36 -22.97
CA LEU A 5 -1.77 -1.37 -22.67
C LEU A 5 -2.39 -0.12 -22.01
N ILE A 6 -3.53 0.34 -22.52
CA ILE A 6 -4.29 1.46 -21.93
C ILE A 6 -4.80 1.10 -20.53
N VAL A 7 -5.37 -0.10 -20.34
CA VAL A 7 -5.86 -0.53 -19.02
C VAL A 7 -4.73 -0.57 -18.00
N ILE A 8 -3.60 -1.18 -18.34
CA ILE A 8 -2.43 -1.27 -17.43
C ILE A 8 -1.87 0.12 -17.15
N PHE A 9 -1.75 0.98 -18.17
CA PHE A 9 -1.28 2.35 -17.98
C PHE A 9 -2.19 3.14 -17.02
N LEU A 10 -3.50 3.03 -17.18
CA LEU A 10 -4.47 3.69 -16.30
C LEU A 10 -4.40 3.14 -14.87
N LEU A 11 -4.28 1.81 -14.73
CA LEU A 11 -4.10 1.15 -13.44
C LEU A 11 -2.84 1.67 -12.74
N LEU A 12 -1.71 1.73 -13.44
CA LEU A 12 -0.46 2.25 -12.91
C LEU A 12 -0.59 3.72 -12.48
N LEU A 13 -1.29 4.54 -13.26
CA LEU A 13 -1.52 5.94 -12.94
C LEU A 13 -2.35 6.09 -11.65
N ILE A 14 -3.41 5.29 -11.51
CA ILE A 14 -4.25 5.24 -10.31
C ILE A 14 -3.44 4.75 -9.11
N PHE A 15 -2.69 3.66 -9.25
CA PHE A 15 -1.88 3.10 -8.17
C PHE A 15 -0.78 4.07 -7.71
N GLN A 16 -0.16 4.82 -8.62
CA GLN A 16 0.82 5.85 -8.26
C GLN A 16 0.20 6.99 -7.47
N GLY A 17 -1.00 7.44 -7.86
CA GLY A 17 -1.74 8.44 -7.10
C GLY A 17 -2.16 7.92 -5.71
N LEU A 18 -2.63 6.68 -5.67
CA LEU A 18 -3.07 6.01 -4.45
C LEU A 18 -1.90 5.85 -3.48
N HIS A 19 -0.74 5.41 -3.93
CA HIS A 19 0.46 5.26 -3.10
C HIS A 19 0.84 6.56 -2.36
N ARG A 20 0.88 7.71 -3.06
CA ARG A 20 1.12 9.00 -2.41
C ARG A 20 0.06 9.37 -1.38
N TRP A 21 -1.19 9.01 -1.62
CA TRP A 21 -2.28 9.27 -0.68
C TRP A 21 -2.16 8.39 0.57
N LEU A 22 -1.78 7.12 0.42
CA LEU A 22 -1.48 6.22 1.53
C LEU A 22 -0.32 6.75 2.39
N GLU A 23 0.77 7.19 1.77
CA GLU A 23 1.90 7.78 2.49
C GLU A 23 1.49 9.06 3.26
N LYS A 24 0.60 9.89 2.69
CA LYS A 24 0.07 11.10 3.35
C LYS A 24 -0.77 10.77 4.59
N ILE A 25 -1.49 9.65 4.59
CA ILE A 25 -2.27 9.18 5.75
C ILE A 25 -1.35 8.56 6.80
N GLY A 26 -0.08 8.33 6.48
CA GLY A 26 0.90 7.72 7.38
C GLY A 26 0.92 6.20 7.30
N LEU A 27 0.23 5.57 6.33
CA LEU A 27 0.42 4.15 6.03
C LEU A 27 1.88 3.96 5.57
N GLY A 28 2.62 3.16 6.34
CA GLY A 28 4.06 2.94 6.21
C GLY A 28 4.93 3.75 7.15
N ARG A 29 4.32 4.60 8.00
CA ARG A 29 4.97 5.29 9.12
C ARG A 29 4.21 5.04 10.44
N LEU A 30 3.34 4.03 10.46
CA LEU A 30 2.56 3.70 11.65
C LEU A 30 3.48 3.15 12.75
N PRO A 31 3.20 3.42 14.03
CA PRO A 31 3.89 2.76 15.13
C PRO A 31 3.63 1.25 15.04
N GLY A 32 4.63 0.49 14.62
CA GLY A 32 4.54 -0.94 14.31
C GLY A 32 4.95 -1.32 12.88
N ASP A 33 5.14 -0.33 11.99
CA ASP A 33 5.87 -0.56 10.74
C ASP A 33 7.39 -0.50 11.02
N PHE A 34 8.09 -1.61 10.75
CA PHE A 34 9.49 -1.75 11.10
C PHE A 34 10.38 -1.29 9.94
N ARG A 35 11.14 -0.21 10.16
CA ARG A 35 12.24 0.20 9.29
C ARG A 35 13.55 -0.14 9.96
N PHE A 36 14.26 -1.13 9.45
CA PHE A 36 15.59 -1.47 9.98
C PHE A 36 16.63 -1.47 8.86
N ARG A 37 17.88 -1.18 9.23
CA ARG A 37 19.00 -1.19 8.29
C ARG A 37 19.79 -2.48 8.51
N LEU A 38 19.87 -3.32 7.47
CA LEU A 38 20.64 -4.56 7.48
C LEU A 38 21.61 -4.54 6.29
N PHE A 39 22.89 -4.85 6.53
CA PHE A 39 23.95 -4.81 5.50
C PHE A 39 24.01 -3.49 4.71
N GLY A 40 23.79 -2.36 5.40
CA GLY A 40 23.79 -1.04 4.78
C GLY A 40 22.53 -0.70 3.95
N ARG A 41 21.62 -1.66 3.72
CA ARG A 41 20.34 -1.47 3.02
C ARG A 41 19.19 -1.22 4.00
N GLU A 42 18.31 -0.28 3.67
CA GLU A 42 17.08 -0.05 4.43
C GLU A 42 16.03 -1.10 4.03
N PHE A 43 15.56 -1.86 5.01
CA PHE A 43 14.43 -2.77 4.88
C PHE A 43 13.22 -2.19 5.57
N PHE A 44 12.06 -2.31 4.92
CA PHE A 44 10.79 -1.82 5.40
C PHE A 44 9.79 -2.98 5.48
N LEU A 45 9.25 -3.21 6.67
CA LEU A 45 8.23 -4.22 6.96
C LEU A 45 6.92 -3.54 7.40
N PRO A 46 5.91 -3.49 6.51
CA PRO A 46 4.64 -2.81 6.76
C PRO A 46 3.68 -3.65 7.62
N VAL A 47 4.10 -4.11 8.80
CA VAL A 47 3.29 -5.03 9.63
C VAL A 47 1.99 -4.37 10.08
N ALA A 48 2.08 -3.17 10.68
CA ALA A 48 0.91 -2.45 11.14
C ALA A 48 0.01 -2.02 9.97
N SER A 49 0.62 -1.54 8.89
CA SER A 49 -0.09 -1.13 7.68
C SER A 49 -0.85 -2.29 7.01
N SER A 50 -0.22 -3.46 6.90
CA SER A 50 -0.88 -4.66 6.35
C SER A 50 -2.06 -5.12 7.22
N VAL A 51 -1.88 -5.16 8.55
CA VAL A 51 -2.97 -5.53 9.47
C VAL A 51 -4.13 -4.53 9.37
N LEU A 52 -3.85 -3.24 9.35
CA LEU A 52 -4.89 -2.20 9.23
C LEU A 52 -5.69 -2.35 7.93
N LEU A 53 -5.01 -2.54 6.80
CA LEU A 53 -5.67 -2.78 5.51
C LEU A 53 -6.52 -4.05 5.52
N SER A 54 -6.03 -5.14 6.12
CA SER A 54 -6.81 -6.38 6.27
C SER A 54 -8.05 -6.18 7.16
N LEU A 55 -7.95 -5.41 8.24
CA LEU A 55 -9.09 -5.09 9.10
C LEU A 55 -10.14 -4.23 8.38
N ILE A 56 -9.71 -3.26 7.58
CA ILE A 56 -10.61 -2.46 6.74
C ILE A 56 -11.32 -3.37 5.72
N ALA A 57 -10.57 -4.24 5.05
CA ALA A 57 -11.15 -5.20 4.10
C ALA A 57 -12.17 -6.14 4.76
N LEU A 58 -11.87 -6.62 5.97
CA LEU A 58 -12.81 -7.43 6.77
C LEU A 58 -14.07 -6.65 7.12
N GLY A 59 -13.93 -5.38 7.52
CA GLY A 59 -15.05 -4.50 7.83
C GLY A 59 -15.96 -4.27 6.62
N ILE A 60 -15.37 -4.01 5.44
CA ILE A 60 -16.11 -3.87 4.18
C ILE A 60 -16.82 -5.18 3.80
N SER A 61 -16.13 -6.32 3.93
CA SER A 61 -16.70 -7.64 3.64
C SER A 61 -17.90 -8.01 4.51
N LYS A 62 -18.08 -7.34 5.66
CA LYS A 62 -19.24 -7.56 6.54
C LYS A 62 -20.45 -6.71 6.13
N VAL A 63 -20.23 -5.62 5.39
CA VAL A 63 -21.27 -4.65 5.00
C VAL A 63 -21.80 -4.93 3.59
N VAL A 64 -20.96 -5.50 2.72
CA VAL A 64 -21.33 -6.00 1.38
C VAL A 64 -21.90 -7.41 1.51
#